data_AF-A0A3N0E5Z6-F1
#
_entry.id   AF-A0A3N0E5Z6-F1
#
_cell.length_a   1.000
_cell.length_b   1.000
_cell.length_c   1.000
_cell.angle_alpha   90.00
_cell.angle_beta   90.00
_cell.angle_gamma   90.00
#
_symmetry.space_group_name_H-M   'P 1'
#
loop_
_entity.id
_entity.type
_entity.pdbx_description
1 polymer ?
#
loop_
_entity_poly.entity_id
_entity_poly.type
_entity_poly.pdbx_seq_one_letter_code
_entity_poly.pdbx_strand_id
1 'polypeptide(L)'
;MRILTLFISCLLLGCKNPAPKENVLKATMQEQTKKMEKDSITREGLEKLTLTEARGRYERPLTQETFVLGIDPLHEFRGGLLNVFSKGEINSKTIHVKEVTWEKDEEHNITVWYRQEGEIWTPVDIFEWNKDDIF
;
A
#
# COMPACT_ATOMS: atom_id res chain seq x y z
N MET A 1 -25.13 1.03 65.93
CA MET A 1 -26.16 2.09 65.82
C MET A 1 -25.87 3.16 66.87
N ARG A 2 -26.21 4.44 66.63
CA ARG A 2 -25.53 5.68 67.12
C ARG A 2 -24.28 5.98 66.25
N ILE A 3 -24.22 6.94 65.31
CA ILE A 3 -24.88 8.24 65.01
C ILE A 3 -24.34 9.45 65.81
N LEU A 4 -23.72 10.41 65.07
CA LEU A 4 -23.37 11.82 65.40
C LEU A 4 -22.47 12.04 66.65
N THR A 5 -21.67 13.11 66.87
CA THR A 5 -21.51 14.50 66.35
C THR A 5 -20.10 15.00 66.83
N LEU A 6 -19.39 16.06 66.38
CA LEU A 6 -19.49 17.07 65.29
C LEU A 6 -18.10 17.76 65.10
N PHE A 7 -17.78 18.25 63.88
CA PHE A 7 -16.86 19.36 63.46
C PHE A 7 -15.61 19.81 64.26
N ILE A 8 -14.54 20.14 63.52
CA ILE A 8 -13.74 21.43 63.47
C ILE A 8 -12.45 21.09 62.67
N SER A 9 -12.37 21.35 61.35
CA SER A 9 -12.13 22.61 60.61
C SER A 9 -10.65 23.09 60.56
N CYS A 10 -10.31 23.75 59.46
CA CYS A 10 -9.03 24.41 59.14
C CYS A 10 -7.77 23.53 58.96
N LEU A 11 -7.44 23.28 57.68
CA LEU A 11 -6.20 23.83 57.06
C LEU A 11 -6.27 23.74 55.52
N LEU A 12 -7.14 24.56 54.91
CA LEU A 12 -7.06 24.83 53.47
C LEU A 12 -5.93 25.84 53.20
N LEU A 13 -4.69 25.37 53.15
CA LEU A 13 -3.58 26.15 52.61
C LEU A 13 -3.65 26.12 51.07
N GLY A 14 -4.43 27.06 50.53
CA GLY A 14 -4.51 27.32 49.09
C GLY A 14 -3.26 28.00 48.56
N CYS A 15 -2.28 27.22 48.11
CA CYS A 15 -1.16 27.75 47.32
C CYS A 15 -1.62 28.06 45.88
N LYS A 16 -1.94 29.33 45.62
CA LYS A 16 -2.01 29.88 44.25
C LYS A 16 -0.61 29.88 43.63
N ASN A 17 -0.31 28.89 42.81
CA ASN A 17 0.83 28.96 41.90
C ASN A 17 0.37 29.59 40.57
N PRO A 18 0.97 30.71 40.12
CA PRO A 18 0.64 31.27 38.81
C PRO A 18 1.13 30.34 37.70
N ALA A 19 0.32 30.17 36.65
CA ALA A 19 0.68 29.35 35.50
C ALA A 19 1.91 29.91 34.77
N PRO A 20 2.99 29.13 34.57
CA PRO A 20 4.06 29.52 33.66
C PRO A 20 3.53 29.61 32.23
N LYS A 21 3.78 30.74 31.58
CA LYS A 21 3.40 30.92 30.18
C LYS A 21 4.26 30.05 29.26
N GLU A 22 3.58 29.43 28.31
CA GLU A 22 4.00 29.28 26.92
C GLU A 22 5.52 29.24 26.66
N ASN A 23 6.03 28.03 26.50
CA ASN A 23 7.06 27.79 25.50
C ASN A 23 6.68 26.50 24.76
N VAL A 24 5.73 26.62 23.83
CA VAL A 24 5.42 25.55 22.88
C VAL A 24 6.63 25.43 21.97
N LEU A 25 7.59 24.61 22.40
CA LEU A 25 8.70 24.20 21.56
C LEU A 25 8.10 23.36 20.43
N LYS A 26 7.73 24.04 19.35
CA LYS A 26 7.48 23.41 18.06
C LYS A 26 8.79 22.79 17.63
N ALA A 27 9.03 21.56 18.08
CA ALA A 27 9.87 20.61 17.38
C ALA A 27 9.19 20.36 16.05
N THR A 28 9.40 21.29 15.11
CA THR A 28 9.05 21.12 13.72
C THR A 28 9.92 19.97 13.24
N MET A 29 9.37 18.75 13.32
CA MET A 29 9.72 17.73 12.36
C MET A 29 9.33 18.29 11.00
N GLN A 30 10.25 19.05 10.40
CA GLN A 30 10.40 19.09 8.97
C GLN A 30 10.75 17.65 8.59
N GLU A 31 9.70 16.84 8.47
CA GLU A 31 9.70 15.74 7.54
C GLU A 31 9.94 16.39 6.18
N GLN A 32 11.23 16.52 5.86
CA GLN A 32 11.68 16.73 4.51
C GLN A 32 11.19 15.51 3.75
N THR A 33 9.96 15.62 3.25
CA THR A 33 9.52 14.99 2.02
C THR A 33 10.43 15.54 0.93
N LYS A 34 11.69 15.06 0.95
CA LYS A 34 12.57 15.02 -0.20
C LYS A 34 11.73 14.31 -1.23
N LYS A 35 11.13 15.08 -2.13
CA LYS A 35 10.39 14.58 -3.27
C LYS A 35 11.40 13.77 -4.05
N MET A 36 11.46 12.47 -3.76
CA MET A 36 12.25 11.54 -4.55
C MET A 36 11.67 11.67 -5.94
N GLU A 37 12.51 12.16 -6.84
CA GLU A 37 12.31 12.00 -8.26
C GLU A 37 12.08 10.51 -8.48
N LYS A 38 10.89 10.17 -8.99
CA LYS A 38 10.48 8.79 -9.10
C LYS A 38 11.27 8.16 -10.22
N ASP A 39 11.90 7.03 -9.94
CA ASP A 39 12.67 6.31 -10.94
C ASP A 39 11.78 5.98 -12.15
N SER A 40 12.35 6.03 -13.34
CA SER A 40 11.66 5.55 -14.54
C SER A 40 11.31 4.06 -14.38
N ILE A 41 10.12 3.69 -14.86
CA ILE A 41 9.64 2.31 -14.74
C ILE A 41 10.38 1.45 -15.75
N THR A 42 10.88 0.30 -15.29
CA THR A 42 11.53 -0.71 -16.13
C THR A 42 11.01 -2.09 -15.75
N ARG A 43 10.94 -2.98 -16.74
CA ARG A 43 10.64 -4.41 -16.55
C ARG A 43 11.53 -5.03 -15.48
N GLU A 44 12.85 -4.94 -15.64
CA GLU A 44 13.82 -5.51 -14.68
C GLU A 44 13.67 -4.94 -13.25
N GLY A 45 13.25 -3.68 -13.13
CA GLY A 45 12.93 -3.07 -11.85
C GLY A 45 11.70 -3.71 -11.20
N LEU A 46 10.62 -3.89 -11.96
CA LEU A 46 9.37 -4.48 -11.47
C LEU A 46 9.46 -6.00 -11.20
N GLU A 47 10.27 -6.76 -11.95
CA GLU A 47 10.50 -8.20 -11.72
C GLU A 47 11.05 -8.51 -10.31
N LYS A 48 11.69 -7.54 -9.67
CA LYS A 48 12.42 -7.69 -8.40
C LYS A 48 11.72 -7.06 -7.20
N LEU A 49 10.57 -6.43 -7.40
CA LEU A 49 9.86 -5.66 -6.36
C LEU A 49 8.52 -6.31 -6.05
N THR A 50 8.21 -6.46 -4.77
CA THR A 50 6.82 -6.69 -4.35
C THR A 50 5.97 -5.48 -4.69
N LEU A 51 4.65 -5.65 -4.80
CA LEU A 51 3.76 -4.52 -5.12
C LEU A 51 3.87 -3.37 -4.12
N THR A 52 4.14 -3.66 -2.84
CA THR A 52 4.33 -2.63 -1.81
C THR A 52 5.58 -1.78 -2.10
N GLU A 53 6.68 -2.40 -2.50
CA GLU A 53 7.91 -1.70 -2.84
C GLU A 53 7.78 -0.95 -4.17
N ALA A 54 7.14 -1.55 -5.18
CA ALA A 54 6.83 -0.89 -6.45
C ALA A 54 5.99 0.38 -6.24
N ARG A 55 4.99 0.33 -5.33
CA ARG A 55 4.18 1.51 -4.94
C ARG A 55 4.96 2.57 -4.16
N GLY A 56 5.98 2.17 -3.39
CA GLY A 56 6.89 3.10 -2.72
C GLY A 56 7.85 3.80 -3.69
N ARG A 57 8.20 3.13 -4.79
CA ARG A 57 9.21 3.58 -5.77
C ARG A 57 8.63 4.41 -6.92
N TYR A 58 7.52 3.97 -7.49
CA TYR A 58 7.01 4.46 -8.79
C TYR A 58 5.80 5.37 -8.67
N GLU A 59 5.33 5.87 -9.82
CA GLU A 59 4.07 6.61 -9.96
C GLU A 59 2.86 5.77 -9.48
N ARG A 60 1.72 6.43 -9.25
CA ARG A 60 0.49 5.70 -8.90
C ARG A 60 0.06 4.88 -10.13
N PRO A 61 -0.34 3.60 -9.99
CA PRO A 61 -0.89 2.84 -11.10
C PRO A 61 -2.03 3.56 -11.81
N LEU A 62 -2.12 3.36 -13.12
CA LEU A 62 -3.26 3.77 -13.94
C LEU A 62 -4.50 2.94 -13.55
N THR A 63 -4.32 1.63 -13.44
CA THR A 63 -5.36 0.65 -13.09
C THR A 63 -4.84 -0.34 -12.06
N GLN A 64 -5.78 -0.95 -11.32
CA GLN A 64 -5.51 -2.17 -10.57
C GLN A 64 -6.77 -3.02 -10.50
N GLU A 65 -6.64 -4.33 -10.65
CA GLU A 65 -7.71 -5.31 -10.43
C GLU A 65 -7.22 -6.43 -9.52
N THR A 66 -8.13 -7.24 -8.99
CA THR A 66 -7.78 -8.48 -8.28
C THR A 66 -8.81 -9.54 -8.58
N PHE A 67 -8.35 -10.68 -9.05
CA PHE A 67 -9.16 -11.79 -9.52
C PHE A 67 -8.58 -13.13 -9.03
N VAL A 68 -9.36 -14.19 -9.15
CA VAL A 68 -8.96 -15.56 -8.80
C VAL A 68 -8.81 -16.38 -10.07
N LEU A 69 -7.58 -16.79 -10.36
CA LEU A 69 -7.25 -17.54 -11.57
C LEU A 69 -7.95 -18.91 -11.55
N GLY A 70 -8.68 -19.23 -12.63
CA GLY A 70 -9.52 -20.43 -12.74
C GLY A 70 -10.94 -20.28 -12.20
N ILE A 71 -11.31 -19.11 -11.65
CA ILE A 71 -12.71 -18.70 -11.41
C ILE A 71 -13.09 -17.61 -12.42
N ASP A 72 -12.31 -16.53 -12.43
CA ASP A 72 -12.60 -15.35 -13.23
C ASP A 72 -12.17 -15.54 -14.70
N PRO A 73 -12.86 -14.90 -15.65
CA PRO A 73 -12.54 -15.00 -17.07
C PRO A 73 -11.21 -14.33 -17.40
N LEU A 74 -10.46 -14.94 -18.33
CA LEU A 74 -9.21 -14.39 -18.84
C LEU A 74 -9.51 -13.56 -20.09
N HIS A 75 -9.61 -12.25 -19.89
CA HIS A 75 -9.70 -11.25 -20.95
C HIS A 75 -8.32 -10.69 -21.27
N GLU A 76 -8.18 -10.09 -22.47
CA GLU A 76 -6.96 -9.40 -22.91
C GLU A 76 -5.69 -10.26 -22.70
N PHE A 77 -4.66 -9.70 -22.07
CA PHE A 77 -3.37 -10.33 -21.85
C PHE A 77 -3.36 -11.43 -20.78
N ARG A 78 -4.44 -11.60 -20.00
CA ARG A 78 -4.49 -12.57 -18.89
C ARG A 78 -4.30 -14.03 -19.34
N GLY A 79 -4.47 -14.30 -20.65
CA GLY A 79 -4.10 -15.58 -21.26
C GLY A 79 -2.63 -15.97 -21.08
N GLY A 80 -1.71 -15.00 -20.93
CA GLY A 80 -0.29 -15.26 -20.67
C GLY A 80 -0.03 -16.07 -19.38
N LEU A 81 -0.85 -15.84 -18.35
CA LEU A 81 -0.76 -16.50 -17.04
C LEU A 81 -0.97 -18.01 -17.11
N LEU A 82 -1.60 -18.53 -18.17
CA LEU A 82 -1.74 -19.98 -18.42
C LEU A 82 -0.39 -20.67 -18.71
N ASN A 83 0.64 -19.91 -19.06
CA ASN A 83 2.01 -20.40 -19.24
C ASN A 83 2.85 -20.32 -17.95
N VAL A 84 2.38 -19.56 -16.95
CA VAL A 84 3.08 -19.29 -15.69
C VAL A 84 2.67 -20.30 -14.61
N PHE A 85 1.37 -20.59 -14.51
CA PHE A 85 0.81 -21.47 -13.49
C PHE A 85 0.49 -22.87 -14.04
N SER A 86 0.71 -23.89 -13.22
CA SER A 86 0.34 -25.26 -13.60
C SER A 86 -1.19 -25.42 -13.67
N LYS A 87 -1.67 -26.32 -14.55
CA LYS A 87 -3.10 -26.67 -14.62
C LYS A 87 -3.67 -27.13 -13.26
N GLY A 88 -2.84 -27.76 -12.43
CA GLY A 88 -3.22 -28.18 -11.07
C GLY A 88 -3.47 -27.00 -10.14
N GLU A 89 -2.58 -26.00 -10.13
CA GLU A 89 -2.78 -24.77 -9.36
C GLU A 89 -3.99 -23.97 -9.86
N ILE A 90 -4.15 -23.81 -11.19
CA ILE A 90 -5.30 -23.10 -11.78
C ILE A 90 -6.62 -23.80 -11.40
N ASN A 91 -6.69 -25.13 -11.52
CA ASN A 91 -7.87 -25.91 -11.15
C ASN A 91 -8.15 -25.90 -9.64
N SER A 92 -7.17 -25.56 -8.79
CA SER A 92 -7.40 -25.37 -7.35
C SER A 92 -8.29 -24.18 -7.04
N LYS A 93 -8.34 -23.17 -7.93
CA LYS A 93 -9.14 -21.94 -7.78
C LYS A 93 -8.79 -21.14 -6.51
N THR A 94 -7.51 -21.20 -6.09
CA THR A 94 -7.00 -20.50 -4.89
C THR A 94 -6.03 -19.36 -5.20
N ILE A 95 -5.52 -19.27 -6.43
CA ILE A 95 -4.51 -18.28 -6.83
C ILE A 95 -5.18 -16.92 -6.96
N HIS A 96 -4.95 -16.04 -5.99
CA HIS A 96 -5.32 -14.64 -6.08
C HIS A 96 -4.24 -13.89 -6.85
N VAL A 97 -4.64 -13.23 -7.93
CA VAL A 97 -3.76 -12.44 -8.80
C VAL A 97 -4.20 -10.99 -8.74
N LYS A 98 -3.23 -10.09 -8.58
CA LYS A 98 -3.44 -8.65 -8.61
C LYS A 98 -2.74 -8.09 -9.84
N GLU A 99 -3.55 -7.62 -10.78
CA GLU A 99 -3.12 -6.97 -12.00
C GLU A 99 -2.95 -5.48 -11.73
N VAL A 100 -1.82 -4.91 -12.15
CA VAL A 100 -1.50 -3.50 -11.89
C VAL A 100 -0.79 -2.93 -13.12
N THR A 101 -1.37 -1.89 -13.72
CA THR A 101 -0.80 -1.23 -14.90
C THR A 101 -0.27 0.15 -14.53
N TRP A 102 0.93 0.46 -15.00
CA TRP A 102 1.52 1.78 -14.97
C TRP A 102 1.74 2.31 -16.39
N GLU A 103 1.80 3.64 -16.52
CA GLU A 103 2.43 4.29 -17.66
C GLU A 103 3.95 4.11 -17.54
N LYS A 104 4.60 3.60 -18.60
CA LYS A 104 6.05 3.38 -18.61
C LYS A 104 6.80 4.56 -19.22
N ASP A 105 6.32 5.00 -20.39
CA ASP A 105 6.83 6.12 -21.17
C ASP A 105 5.68 6.69 -22.03
N GLU A 106 5.96 7.65 -22.91
CA GLU A 106 4.94 8.31 -23.74
C GLU A 106 4.18 7.33 -24.65
N GLU A 107 4.83 6.27 -25.13
CA GLU A 107 4.29 5.31 -26.09
C GLU A 107 3.76 4.02 -25.43
N HIS A 108 4.28 3.63 -24.27
CA HIS A 108 4.04 2.30 -23.67
C HIS A 108 3.41 2.33 -22.28
N ASN A 109 2.55 1.34 -22.04
CA ASN A 109 2.11 0.92 -20.73
C ASN A 109 2.82 -0.37 -20.31
N ILE A 110 2.86 -0.64 -19.00
CA ILE A 110 3.41 -1.86 -18.41
C ILE A 110 2.46 -2.42 -17.36
N THR A 111 1.97 -3.64 -17.62
CA THR A 111 1.11 -4.41 -16.72
C THR A 111 1.94 -5.46 -16.00
N VAL A 112 1.79 -5.55 -14.68
CA VAL A 112 2.40 -6.60 -13.85
C VAL A 112 1.31 -7.38 -13.15
N TRP A 113 1.43 -8.70 -13.18
CA TRP A 113 0.60 -9.59 -12.37
C TRP A 113 1.38 -10.03 -11.15
N TYR A 114 0.79 -9.84 -9.97
CA TYR A 114 1.34 -10.28 -8.70
C TYR A 114 0.51 -11.43 -8.12
N ARG A 115 1.15 -12.51 -7.69
CA ARG A 115 0.54 -13.60 -6.90
C ARG A 115 0.48 -13.18 -5.43
N GLN A 116 -0.63 -13.50 -4.75
CA GLN A 116 -0.68 -13.38 -3.29
C GLN A 116 0.06 -14.53 -2.59
N GLU A 117 1.00 -14.18 -1.72
CA GLU A 117 1.78 -15.10 -0.89
C GLU A 117 1.70 -14.62 0.58
N GLY A 118 0.64 -15.06 1.27
CA GLY A 118 0.29 -14.53 2.59
C GLY A 118 -0.17 -13.07 2.49
N GLU A 119 0.57 -12.16 3.13
CA GLU A 119 0.33 -10.71 3.07
C GLU A 119 1.11 -10.02 1.93
N ILE A 120 2.01 -10.74 1.27
CA ILE A 120 2.91 -10.23 0.24
C ILE A 120 2.30 -10.46 -1.15
N TRP A 121 2.60 -9.55 -2.07
CA TRP A 121 2.23 -9.65 -3.49
C TRP A 121 3.51 -9.68 -4.32
N THR A 122 3.87 -10.87 -4.81
CA THR A 122 5.11 -11.17 -5.53
C THR A 122 4.86 -11.17 -7.04
N PRO A 123 5.68 -10.50 -7.87
CA PRO A 123 5.48 -10.47 -9.33
C PRO A 123 5.65 -11.87 -9.92
N VAL A 124 4.78 -12.24 -10.88
CA VAL A 124 4.83 -13.53 -11.58
C VAL A 124 4.88 -13.42 -13.10
N ASP A 125 4.41 -12.31 -13.66
CA ASP A 125 4.52 -12.03 -15.10
C ASP A 125 4.44 -10.51 -15.35
N ILE A 126 5.01 -10.05 -16.47
CA ILE A 126 5.06 -8.64 -16.87
C ILE A 126 4.87 -8.52 -18.38
N PHE A 127 3.93 -7.66 -18.79
CA PHE A 127 3.68 -7.34 -20.19
C PHE A 127 3.79 -5.84 -20.46
N GLU A 128 4.54 -5.48 -21.49
CA GLU A 128 4.66 -4.11 -22.00
C GLU A 128 3.91 -4.05 -23.34
N TRP A 129 3.12 -3.00 -23.53
CA TRP A 129 2.24 -2.85 -24.69
C TRP A 129 2.17 -1.39 -25.14
N ASN A 130 1.97 -1.17 -26.44
CA ASN A 130 1.86 0.18 -26.98
C ASN A 130 0.46 0.73 -26.71
N LYS A 131 0.35 1.99 -26.29
CA LYS A 131 -0.93 2.63 -25.94
C LYS A 131 -1.93 2.70 -27.11
N ASP A 132 -1.44 2.64 -28.35
CA ASP A 132 -2.26 2.67 -29.56
C ASP A 132 -2.69 1.27 -30.04
N ASP A 133 -2.21 0.19 -29.41
CA ASP A 133 -2.64 -1.18 -29.74
C ASP A 133 -4.11 -1.40 -29.32
N ILE A 134 -4.90 -2.05 -30.19
CA ILE A 134 -6.32 -2.35 -29.98
C ILE A 134 -6.47 -3.84 -29.62
N PHE A 135 -7.15 -4.15 -28.52
CA PHE A 135 -7.39 -5.50 -27.99
C PHE A 135 -8.88 -5.82 -27.83
#